data_AF-A0A067R9Y6-F1
#
_entry.id   AF-A0A067R9Y6-F1
#
_cell.length_a   1.000
_cell.length_b   1.000
_cell.length_c   1.000
_cell.angle_alpha   90.00
_cell.angle_beta   90.00
_cell.angle_gamma   90.00
#
_symmetry.space_group_name_H-M   'P 1'
#
loop_
_entity.id
_entity.type
_entity.pdbx_description
1 polymer ?
#
loop_
_entity_poly.entity_id
_entity_poly.type
_entity_poly.pdbx_seq_one_letter_code
_entity_poly.pdbx_strand_id
1 'polypeptide(L)'
;MQIPNVLRIIENIRTIVSHFKSNNANEKLITYQQNNTGRQALKLIHDIPTRNSTYAMLELFALLEESLKATIALIDKHLPVLSSEDWKIIRELIQVLKPFQSLTKTMSGEKYATASLINLLEIDLKNVCNILLKKSFCKEVQQVIQCYLTSIQERFRSLEQSTTLMVCTIIDPRFKMLAFSDKQISENAKEKVITLVASSQP
;
A
#
# COMPACT_ATOMS: atom_id res chain seq x y z
N MET A 1 -3.89 1.25 10.82
CA MET A 1 -5.35 1.49 10.67
C MET A 1 -5.99 1.33 12.02
N GLN A 2 -6.68 2.35 12.53
CA GLN A 2 -7.34 2.32 13.85
C GLN A 2 -8.86 2.53 13.74
N ILE A 3 -9.43 2.33 12.55
CA ILE A 3 -10.85 2.56 12.31
C ILE A 3 -11.62 1.28 12.63
N PRO A 4 -12.52 1.28 13.63
CA PRO A 4 -13.13 0.05 14.13
C PRO A 4 -13.86 -0.77 13.07
N ASN A 5 -14.64 -0.11 12.21
CA ASN A 5 -15.39 -0.81 11.16
C ASN A 5 -14.45 -1.49 10.14
N VAL A 6 -13.36 -0.81 9.77
CA VAL A 6 -12.41 -1.40 8.81
C VAL A 6 -11.60 -2.52 9.45
N LEU A 7 -11.24 -2.39 10.72
CA LEU A 7 -10.59 -3.48 11.47
C LEU A 7 -11.48 -4.71 11.54
N ARG A 8 -12.78 -4.54 11.84
CA ARG A 8 -13.77 -5.63 11.82
C ARG A 8 -13.83 -6.32 10.45
N ILE A 9 -13.84 -5.56 9.36
CA ILE A 9 -13.86 -6.13 8.00
C ILE A 9 -12.59 -6.95 7.74
N ILE A 10 -11.42 -6.43 8.10
CA ILE A 10 -10.15 -7.15 7.92
C ILE A 10 -10.11 -8.42 8.76
N GLU A 11 -10.55 -8.38 10.01
CA GLU A 11 -10.64 -9.58 10.86
C GLU A 11 -11.58 -10.63 10.28
N ASN A 12 -12.77 -10.23 9.80
CA ASN A 12 -13.69 -11.15 9.14
C ASN A 12 -13.04 -11.82 7.92
N ILE A 13 -12.30 -11.07 7.11
CA ILE A 13 -11.56 -11.61 5.97
C ILE A 13 -10.48 -12.58 6.43
N ARG A 14 -9.71 -12.26 7.49
CA ARG A 14 -8.71 -13.18 8.06
C ARG A 14 -9.32 -14.47 8.56
N THR A 15 -10.48 -14.42 9.22
CA THR A 15 -11.22 -15.62 9.67
C THR A 15 -11.63 -16.48 8.48
N ILE A 16 -12.20 -15.87 7.43
CA ILE A 16 -12.59 -16.60 6.21
C ILE A 16 -11.36 -17.24 5.56
N VAL A 17 -10.30 -16.46 5.31
CA VAL A 17 -9.06 -16.96 4.71
C VAL A 17 -8.44 -18.09 5.54
N SER A 18 -8.45 -17.98 6.87
CA SER A 18 -7.95 -19.02 7.78
C SER A 18 -8.74 -20.32 7.64
N HIS A 19 -10.07 -20.24 7.62
CA HIS A 19 -10.93 -21.40 7.44
C HIS A 19 -10.68 -22.10 6.09
N PHE A 20 -10.57 -21.33 5.00
CA PHE A 20 -10.27 -21.88 3.69
C PHE A 20 -8.87 -22.50 3.62
N LYS A 21 -7.90 -22.02 4.40
CA LYS A 21 -6.55 -22.58 4.44
C LYS A 21 -6.43 -23.83 5.32
N SER A 22 -7.16 -23.92 6.42
CA SER A 22 -7.07 -25.04 7.38
C SER A 22 -7.86 -26.27 6.95
N ASN A 23 -8.94 -26.08 6.19
CA ASN A 23 -9.91 -27.13 5.89
C ASN A 23 -9.83 -27.57 4.42
N ASN A 24 -10.49 -28.69 4.10
CA ASN A 24 -10.75 -29.15 2.72
C ASN A 24 -11.60 -28.15 1.88
N ALA A 25 -11.96 -27.00 2.46
CA ALA A 25 -12.62 -25.90 1.81
C ALA A 25 -11.78 -25.26 0.70
N ASN A 26 -10.43 -25.27 0.79
CA ASN A 26 -9.58 -24.80 -0.31
C ASN A 26 -9.78 -25.62 -1.58
N GLU A 27 -9.89 -26.94 -1.44
CA GLU A 27 -10.10 -27.84 -2.58
C GLU A 27 -11.44 -27.55 -3.25
N LYS A 28 -12.50 -27.33 -2.46
CA LYS A 28 -13.81 -26.93 -2.99
C LYS A 28 -13.76 -25.59 -3.73
N LEU A 29 -13.02 -24.61 -3.21
CA LEU A 29 -12.80 -23.31 -3.87
C LEU A 29 -12.01 -23.45 -5.17
N ILE A 30 -11.00 -24.31 -5.21
CA ILE A 30 -10.21 -24.61 -6.41
C ILE A 30 -11.07 -25.30 -7.47
N THR A 31 -11.83 -26.33 -7.08
CA THR A 31 -12.74 -27.05 -7.97
C THR A 31 -13.80 -26.12 -8.54
N TYR A 32 -14.39 -25.23 -7.72
CA TYR A 32 -15.36 -24.24 -8.21
C TYR A 32 -14.73 -23.30 -9.24
N GLN A 33 -13.52 -22.78 -8.99
CA GLN A 33 -12.82 -21.91 -9.94
C GLN A 33 -12.54 -22.63 -11.26
N GLN A 34 -12.03 -23.86 -11.22
CA GLN A 34 -11.71 -24.67 -12.40
C GLN A 34 -12.95 -24.93 -13.26
N ASN A 35 -14.07 -25.28 -12.63
CA ASN A 35 -15.31 -25.60 -13.33
C ASN A 35 -15.98 -24.37 -13.97
N ASN A 36 -15.82 -23.17 -13.39
CA ASN A 36 -16.56 -21.98 -13.83
C ASN A 36 -15.73 -20.98 -14.65
N THR A 37 -14.40 -20.97 -14.53
CA THR A 37 -13.54 -19.96 -15.20
C THR A 37 -12.57 -20.52 -16.23
N GLY A 38 -12.34 -21.85 -16.26
CA GLY A 38 -11.39 -22.49 -17.18
C GLY A 38 -9.94 -22.03 -17.03
N ARG A 39 -9.61 -21.31 -15.94
CA ARG A 39 -8.28 -20.76 -15.65
C ARG A 39 -7.63 -21.52 -14.49
N GLN A 40 -6.31 -21.30 -14.32
CA GLN A 40 -5.60 -21.79 -13.16
C GLN A 40 -6.20 -21.19 -11.88
N ALA A 41 -6.65 -22.06 -10.97
CA ALA A 41 -7.27 -21.63 -9.71
C ALA A 41 -6.30 -20.86 -8.83
N LEU A 42 -6.78 -19.77 -8.25
CA LEU A 42 -6.03 -18.95 -7.31
C LEU A 42 -6.28 -19.44 -5.88
N LYS A 43 -5.24 -19.38 -5.06
CA LYS A 43 -5.28 -19.75 -3.64
C LYS A 43 -5.30 -18.50 -2.78
N LEU A 44 -6.21 -18.42 -1.82
CA LEU A 44 -6.24 -17.32 -0.85
C LEU A 44 -4.91 -17.20 -0.11
N ILE A 45 -4.50 -15.96 0.15
CA ILE A 45 -3.30 -15.63 0.90
C ILE A 45 -3.71 -14.94 2.20
N HIS A 46 -3.04 -15.32 3.30
CA HIS A 46 -3.22 -14.65 4.57
C HIS A 46 -2.31 -13.44 4.60
N ASP A 47 -2.72 -12.36 5.26
CA ASP A 47 -1.79 -11.30 5.56
C ASP A 47 -0.79 -11.77 6.62
N ILE A 48 0.49 -11.45 6.45
CA ILE A 48 1.58 -11.79 7.35
C ILE A 48 2.04 -10.47 7.96
N PRO A 49 2.49 -10.38 9.22
CA PRO A 49 3.06 -9.14 9.76
C PRO A 49 4.32 -8.61 9.03
N THR A 50 4.64 -9.12 7.85
CA THR A 50 5.61 -8.56 6.90
C THR A 50 4.95 -7.56 5.93
N ARG A 51 5.66 -6.45 5.70
CA ARG A 51 5.31 -5.26 4.89
C ARG A 51 4.33 -5.52 3.73
N ASN A 52 3.15 -4.88 3.79
CA ASN A 52 2.08 -4.79 2.77
C ASN A 52 1.28 -6.06 2.39
N SER A 53 1.33 -7.12 3.17
CA SER A 53 0.52 -8.31 2.90
C SER A 53 -1.01 -8.06 2.94
N THR A 54 -1.47 -7.02 3.65
CA THR A 54 -2.89 -6.66 3.72
C THR A 54 -3.45 -6.27 2.34
N TYR A 55 -2.70 -5.52 1.53
CA TYR A 55 -3.13 -5.19 0.16
C TYR A 55 -3.35 -6.46 -0.67
N ALA A 56 -2.36 -7.36 -0.67
CA ALA A 56 -2.40 -8.57 -1.48
C ALA A 56 -3.54 -9.49 -1.03
N MET A 57 -3.77 -9.61 0.28
CA MET A 57 -4.91 -10.36 0.83
C MET A 57 -6.24 -9.77 0.36
N LEU A 58 -6.43 -8.45 0.49
CA LEU A 58 -7.67 -7.78 0.08
C LEU A 58 -7.91 -7.88 -1.43
N GLU A 59 -6.87 -7.65 -2.25
CA GLU A 59 -6.95 -7.72 -3.71
C GLU A 59 -7.37 -9.13 -4.16
N LEU A 60 -6.73 -10.16 -3.61
CA LEU A 60 -7.05 -11.54 -3.96
C LEU A 60 -8.42 -11.97 -3.45
N PHE A 61 -8.79 -11.53 -2.25
CA PHE A 61 -10.10 -11.80 -1.67
C PHE A 61 -11.22 -11.17 -2.50
N ALA A 62 -11.05 -9.92 -2.94
CA ALA A 62 -11.99 -9.24 -3.83
C ALA A 62 -12.08 -9.90 -5.21
N LEU A 63 -10.96 -10.39 -5.76
CA LEU A 63 -10.94 -11.10 -7.04
C LEU A 63 -11.74 -12.41 -6.99
N LEU A 64 -11.78 -13.06 -5.82
CA LEU A 64 -12.49 -14.32 -5.62
C LEU A 64 -13.90 -14.15 -5.05
N GLU A 65 -14.47 -12.94 -5.05
CA GLU A 65 -15.77 -12.63 -4.42
C GLU A 65 -16.88 -13.63 -4.82
N GLU A 66 -17.08 -13.86 -6.11
CA GLU A 66 -18.14 -14.76 -6.59
C GLU A 66 -17.91 -16.21 -6.15
N SER A 67 -16.67 -16.69 -6.32
CA SER A 67 -16.28 -18.05 -5.93
C SER A 67 -16.41 -18.25 -4.42
N LEU A 68 -16.03 -17.25 -3.62
CA LEU A 68 -16.15 -17.26 -2.16
C LEU A 68 -17.61 -17.24 -1.71
N LYS A 69 -18.45 -16.38 -2.29
CA LYS A 69 -19.88 -16.33 -1.96
C LYS A 69 -20.55 -17.68 -2.24
N ALA A 70 -20.27 -18.29 -3.39
CA ALA A 70 -20.81 -19.59 -3.76
C ALA A 70 -20.33 -20.71 -2.83
N THR A 71 -19.03 -20.76 -2.53
CA THR A 71 -18.47 -21.82 -1.67
C THR A 71 -18.81 -21.65 -0.19
N ILE A 72 -18.82 -20.44 0.35
CA ILE A 72 -19.23 -20.20 1.75
C ILE A 72 -20.68 -20.66 1.96
N ALA A 73 -21.57 -20.35 1.01
CA ALA A 73 -22.98 -20.79 1.07
C ALA A 73 -23.13 -22.33 1.10
N LEU A 74 -22.16 -23.08 0.57
CA LEU A 74 -22.17 -24.54 0.50
C LEU A 74 -21.43 -25.23 1.66
N ILE A 75 -20.51 -24.55 2.32
CA ILE A 75 -19.57 -25.18 3.26
C ILE A 75 -19.94 -24.91 4.72
N ASP A 76 -20.20 -23.66 5.09
CA ASP A 76 -20.40 -23.32 6.50
C ASP A 76 -21.19 -22.01 6.67
N LYS A 77 -22.34 -22.07 7.32
CA LYS A 77 -23.19 -20.92 7.66
C LYS A 77 -22.68 -20.11 8.85
N HIS A 78 -21.70 -20.62 9.59
CA HIS A 78 -21.11 -19.95 10.76
C HIS A 78 -19.96 -19.01 10.38
N LEU A 79 -19.51 -18.99 9.12
CA LEU A 79 -18.52 -18.03 8.67
C LEU A 79 -19.09 -16.60 8.65
N PRO A 80 -18.25 -15.57 8.89
CA PRO A 80 -18.68 -14.18 8.82
C PRO A 80 -19.26 -13.86 7.43
N VAL A 81 -20.47 -13.31 7.40
CA VAL A 81 -21.10 -12.82 6.17
C VAL A 81 -20.73 -11.35 5.98
N LEU A 82 -20.06 -11.06 4.87
CA LEU A 82 -19.74 -9.69 4.46
C LEU A 82 -20.91 -9.08 3.68
N SER A 83 -21.38 -7.92 4.14
CA SER A 83 -22.45 -7.16 3.49
C SER A 83 -21.98 -6.51 2.18
N SER A 84 -22.92 -6.08 1.33
CA SER A 84 -22.59 -5.33 0.11
C SER A 84 -21.78 -4.06 0.39
N GLU A 85 -22.02 -3.40 1.54
CA GLU A 85 -21.24 -2.24 1.96
C GLU A 85 -19.81 -2.64 2.38
N ASP A 86 -19.64 -3.77 3.06
CA ASP A 86 -18.29 -4.27 3.39
C ASP A 86 -17.47 -4.53 2.11
N TRP A 87 -18.08 -5.15 1.09
CA TRP A 87 -17.42 -5.37 -0.21
C TRP A 87 -17.07 -4.07 -0.93
N LYS A 88 -17.92 -3.05 -0.82
CA LYS A 88 -17.63 -1.70 -1.35
C LYS A 88 -16.42 -1.09 -0.62
N ILE A 89 -16.40 -1.13 0.71
CA ILE A 89 -15.27 -0.67 1.52
C ILE A 89 -13.98 -1.40 1.13
N ILE A 90 -14.01 -2.72 0.95
CA ILE A 90 -12.85 -3.52 0.50
C ILE A 90 -12.31 -2.99 -0.84
N ARG A 91 -13.18 -2.77 -1.84
CA ARG A 91 -12.78 -2.24 -3.15
C ARG A 91 -12.15 -0.85 -3.06
N GLU A 92 -12.72 0.02 -2.23
CA GLU A 92 -12.19 1.36 -2.01
C GLU A 92 -10.84 1.32 -1.29
N LEU A 93 -10.67 0.46 -0.28
CA LEU A 93 -9.39 0.24 0.41
C LEU A 93 -8.30 -0.28 -0.52
N ILE A 94 -8.63 -1.20 -1.44
CA ILE A 94 -7.67 -1.68 -2.44
C ILE A 94 -7.16 -0.51 -3.29
N GLN A 95 -8.03 0.40 -3.71
CA GLN A 95 -7.62 1.60 -4.45
C GLN A 95 -6.69 2.50 -3.63
N VAL A 96 -6.97 2.67 -2.33
CA VAL A 96 -6.14 3.48 -1.43
C VAL A 96 -4.78 2.83 -1.17
N LEU A 97 -4.74 1.51 -1.01
CA LEU A 97 -3.53 0.76 -0.65
C LEU A 97 -2.60 0.48 -1.85
N LYS A 98 -3.14 0.41 -3.07
CA LYS A 98 -2.38 0.17 -4.32
C LYS A 98 -1.16 1.06 -4.53
N PRO A 99 -1.22 2.40 -4.37
CA PRO A 99 -0.03 3.25 -4.51
C PRO A 99 1.05 2.94 -3.49
N PHE A 100 0.68 2.63 -2.23
CA PHE A 100 1.64 2.26 -1.19
C PHE A 100 2.32 0.90 -1.45
N GLN A 101 1.58 -0.04 -2.04
CA GLN A 101 2.13 -1.31 -2.47
C GLN A 101 3.15 -1.11 -3.60
N SER A 102 2.78 -0.33 -4.61
CA SER A 102 3.67 0.00 -5.74
C SER A 102 4.95 0.68 -5.24
N LEU A 103 4.80 1.63 -4.31
CA LEU A 103 5.92 2.32 -3.69
C LEU A 103 6.87 1.38 -2.95
N THR A 104 6.32 0.49 -2.12
CA THR A 104 7.15 -0.43 -1.36
C THR A 104 7.92 -1.37 -2.28
N LYS A 105 7.30 -1.82 -3.37
CA LYS A 105 8.00 -2.60 -4.39
C LYS A 105 9.17 -1.82 -5.00
N THR A 106 9.00 -0.53 -5.28
CA THR A 106 10.08 0.36 -5.72
C THR A 106 11.15 0.55 -4.64
N MET A 107 10.79 0.62 -3.35
CA MET A 107 11.77 0.75 -2.28
C MET A 107 12.50 -0.55 -1.93
N SER A 108 11.93 -1.69 -2.28
CA SER A 108 12.56 -3.00 -2.13
C SER A 108 13.46 -3.38 -3.31
N GLY A 109 13.70 -2.46 -4.26
CA GLY A 109 14.62 -2.68 -5.36
C GLY A 109 16.08 -2.64 -4.92
N GLU A 110 16.84 -3.69 -5.23
CA GLU A 110 18.27 -3.78 -4.88
C GLU A 110 19.19 -3.20 -5.97
N LYS A 111 18.65 -2.93 -7.17
CA LYS A 111 19.44 -2.55 -8.35
C LYS A 111 19.74 -1.05 -8.48
N TYR A 112 19.26 -0.21 -7.56
CA TYR A 112 19.46 1.24 -7.61
C TYR A 112 19.48 1.86 -6.22
N ALA A 113 20.12 3.02 -6.11
CA ALA A 113 20.09 3.81 -4.89
C ALA A 113 18.64 4.25 -4.60
N THR A 114 18.10 3.82 -3.47
CA THR A 114 16.75 4.17 -3.01
C THR A 114 16.75 5.45 -2.19
N ALA A 115 17.89 5.83 -1.60
CA ALA A 115 18.01 7.03 -0.77
C ALA A 115 17.64 8.32 -1.52
N SER A 116 18.00 8.42 -2.81
CA SER A 116 17.68 9.58 -3.67
C SER A 116 16.20 9.70 -4.02
N LEU A 117 15.43 8.62 -3.84
CA LEU A 117 13.98 8.62 -4.12
C LEU A 117 13.18 9.12 -2.91
N ILE A 118 13.70 9.02 -1.69
CA ILE A 118 12.92 9.19 -0.46
C ILE A 118 12.18 10.54 -0.41
N ASN A 119 12.84 11.64 -0.78
CA ASN A 119 12.24 12.97 -0.80
C ASN A 119 11.12 13.09 -1.86
N LEU A 120 11.36 12.59 -3.06
CA LEU A 120 10.36 12.56 -4.13
C LEU A 120 9.14 11.74 -3.74
N LEU A 121 9.36 10.61 -3.08
CA LEU A 121 8.31 9.70 -2.65
C LEU A 121 7.43 10.29 -1.57
N GLU A 122 7.98 11.09 -0.67
CA GLU A 122 7.17 11.82 0.31
C GLU A 122 6.20 12.78 -0.39
N ILE A 123 6.69 13.56 -1.36
CA ILE A 123 5.89 14.49 -2.16
C ILE A 123 4.80 13.73 -2.93
N ASP A 124 5.18 12.66 -3.63
CA ASP A 124 4.27 11.83 -4.42
C ASP A 124 3.19 11.19 -3.54
N LEU A 125 3.55 10.66 -2.37
CA LEU A 125 2.59 10.07 -1.43
C LEU A 125 1.58 11.10 -0.91
N LYS A 126 2.03 12.31 -0.56
CA LYS A 126 1.12 13.40 -0.14
C LYS A 126 0.17 13.77 -1.28
N ASN A 127 0.68 13.90 -2.50
CA ASN A 127 -0.12 14.20 -3.69
C ASN A 127 -1.16 13.10 -3.97
N VAL A 128 -0.76 11.83 -3.90
CA VAL A 128 -1.67 10.70 -4.07
C VAL A 128 -2.75 10.71 -3.00
N CYS A 129 -2.41 10.91 -1.73
CA CYS A 129 -3.40 11.04 -0.66
C CYS A 129 -4.38 12.19 -0.93
N ASN A 130 -3.91 13.36 -1.36
CA ASN A 130 -4.75 14.50 -1.69
C ASN A 130 -5.70 14.22 -2.88
N ILE A 131 -5.23 13.48 -3.89
CA ILE A 131 -6.07 13.03 -5.01
C ILE A 131 -7.12 12.03 -4.53
N LEU A 132 -6.74 11.09 -3.65
CA LEU A 132 -7.66 10.10 -3.08
C LEU A 132 -8.72 10.75 -2.18
N LEU A 133 -8.38 11.81 -1.42
CA LEU A 133 -9.34 12.56 -0.61
C LEU A 133 -10.41 13.29 -1.43
N LYS A 134 -10.10 13.65 -2.69
CA LYS A 134 -11.06 14.27 -3.61
C LYS A 134 -12.06 13.27 -4.20
N LYS A 135 -11.82 11.96 -4.05
CA LYS A 135 -12.74 10.93 -4.53
C LYS A 135 -13.92 10.77 -3.56
N SER A 136 -15.08 10.41 -4.09
CA SER A 136 -16.30 10.14 -3.35
C SER A 136 -16.28 8.74 -2.69
N PHE A 137 -15.35 8.52 -1.77
CA PHE A 137 -15.27 7.30 -0.95
C PHE A 137 -16.17 7.37 0.28
N CYS A 138 -16.42 6.23 0.91
CA CYS A 138 -17.13 6.20 2.18
C CYS A 138 -16.32 6.89 3.30
N LYS A 139 -17.02 7.28 4.38
CA LYS A 139 -16.43 8.05 5.49
C LYS A 139 -15.26 7.31 6.13
N GLU A 140 -15.37 6.00 6.28
CA GLU A 140 -14.32 5.16 6.86
C GLU A 140 -13.07 5.15 6.00
N VAL A 141 -13.21 5.05 4.67
CA VAL A 141 -12.06 5.07 3.75
C VAL A 141 -11.44 6.46 3.71
N GLN A 142 -12.23 7.53 3.75
CA GLN A 142 -11.71 8.89 3.86
C GLN A 142 -10.88 9.09 5.14
N GLN A 143 -11.36 8.57 6.27
CA GLN A 143 -10.60 8.55 7.52
C GLN A 143 -9.31 7.74 7.40
N VAL A 144 -9.32 6.59 6.68
CA VAL A 144 -8.10 5.81 6.42
C VAL A 144 -7.08 6.67 5.68
N ILE A 145 -7.50 7.36 4.62
CA ILE A 145 -6.62 8.22 3.82
C ILE A 145 -6.06 9.36 4.69
N GLN A 146 -6.87 9.96 5.54
CA GLN A 146 -6.42 11.00 6.46
C GLN A 146 -5.37 10.48 7.45
N CYS A 147 -5.58 9.29 8.03
CA CYS A 147 -4.59 8.65 8.90
C CYS A 147 -3.27 8.38 8.15
N TYR A 148 -3.33 7.95 6.88
CA TYR A 148 -2.13 7.77 6.06
C TYR A 148 -1.41 9.08 5.82
N LEU A 149 -2.14 10.15 5.46
CA LEU A 149 -1.55 11.47 5.23
C LEU A 149 -0.83 12.00 6.47
N THR A 150 -1.46 11.92 7.64
CA THR A 150 -0.84 12.30 8.91
C THR A 150 0.38 11.41 9.22
N SER A 151 0.28 10.10 9.00
CA SER A 151 1.40 9.18 9.24
C SER A 151 2.61 9.47 8.32
N ILE A 152 2.37 9.86 7.07
CA ILE A 152 3.41 10.29 6.13
C ILE A 152 4.06 11.57 6.68
N GLN A 153 3.25 12.58 7.03
CA GLN A 153 3.76 13.85 7.54
C GLN A 153 4.59 13.69 8.82
N GLU A 154 4.14 12.85 9.77
CA GLU A 154 4.88 12.59 11.00
C GLU A 154 6.18 11.82 10.75
N ARG A 155 6.14 10.74 9.95
CA ARG A 155 7.30 9.88 9.71
C ARG A 155 8.38 10.57 8.88
N PHE A 156 7.98 11.46 7.98
CA PHE A 156 8.88 12.11 7.04
C PHE A 156 9.15 13.58 7.36
N ARG A 157 8.63 14.10 8.49
CA ARG A 157 8.82 15.50 8.93
C ARG A 157 10.28 15.97 8.88
N SER A 158 11.23 15.10 9.21
CA SER A 158 12.65 15.43 9.30
C SER A 158 13.47 15.07 8.06
N LEU A 159 12.84 14.62 6.95
CA LEU A 159 13.56 14.27 5.73
C LEU A 159 14.30 15.47 5.14
N GLU A 160 13.64 16.63 5.06
CA GLU A 160 14.22 17.87 4.54
C GLU A 160 15.37 18.40 5.42
N GLN A 161 15.46 17.95 6.68
CA GLN A 161 16.55 18.28 7.60
C GLN A 161 17.76 17.35 7.41
N SER A 162 17.57 16.20 6.76
CA SER A 162 18.65 15.23 6.52
C SER A 162 19.53 15.69 5.37
N THR A 163 20.71 16.19 5.73
CA THR A 163 21.72 16.61 4.74
C THR A 163 22.12 15.44 3.83
N THR A 164 22.21 14.22 4.35
CA THR A 164 22.55 13.03 3.55
C THR A 164 21.51 12.75 2.47
N LEU A 165 20.22 12.75 2.80
CA LEU A 165 19.16 12.45 1.82
C LEU A 165 19.02 13.56 0.78
N MET A 166 19.15 14.81 1.21
CA MET A 166 19.18 15.96 0.32
C MET A 166 20.34 15.88 -0.67
N VAL A 167 21.55 15.56 -0.18
CA VAL A 167 22.72 15.32 -1.03
C VAL A 167 22.41 14.17 -1.99
N CYS A 168 22.05 12.97 -1.51
CA CYS A 168 21.73 11.83 -2.36
C CYS A 168 20.71 12.15 -3.46
N THR A 169 19.71 12.99 -3.16
CA THR A 169 18.67 13.40 -4.10
C THR A 169 19.22 14.32 -5.20
N ILE A 170 20.04 15.32 -4.85
CA ILE A 170 20.53 16.31 -5.83
C ILE A 170 21.64 15.78 -6.73
N ILE A 171 22.49 14.86 -6.24
CA ILE A 171 23.49 14.17 -7.08
C ILE A 171 22.88 13.09 -7.97
N ASP A 172 21.64 12.66 -7.72
CA ASP A 172 20.97 11.71 -8.63
C ASP A 172 20.59 12.42 -9.94
N PRO A 173 21.17 12.01 -11.08
CA PRO A 173 20.95 12.69 -12.35
C PRO A 173 19.50 12.59 -12.83
N ARG A 174 18.71 11.64 -12.30
CA ARG A 174 17.29 11.46 -12.62
C ARG A 174 16.41 12.56 -12.02
N PHE A 175 16.86 13.19 -10.93
CA PHE A 175 16.05 14.13 -10.15
C PHE A 175 16.66 15.53 -10.11
N LYS A 176 17.93 15.63 -9.71
CA LYS A 176 18.64 16.90 -9.51
C LYS A 176 17.78 17.89 -8.69
N MET A 177 17.44 19.04 -9.28
CA MET A 177 16.66 20.11 -8.65
C MET A 177 15.13 19.81 -8.64
N LEU A 178 14.66 18.83 -9.41
CA LEU A 178 13.22 18.56 -9.60
C LEU A 178 12.58 17.81 -8.42
N ALA A 179 13.38 17.20 -7.54
CA ALA A 179 12.88 16.44 -6.39
C ALA A 179 12.72 17.29 -5.11
N PHE A 180 12.84 18.61 -5.22
CA PHE A 180 12.62 19.53 -4.11
C PHE A 180 11.30 20.28 -4.28
N SER A 181 10.56 20.36 -3.18
CA SER A 181 9.30 21.08 -3.03
C SER A 181 9.46 22.60 -3.15
N ASP A 182 10.63 23.11 -2.76
CA ASP A 182 10.96 24.54 -2.74
C ASP A 182 12.32 24.80 -3.45
N LYS A 183 12.36 25.89 -4.22
CA LYS A 183 13.56 26.38 -4.89
C LYS A 183 14.68 26.72 -3.89
N GLN A 184 14.35 27.27 -2.73
CA GLN A 184 15.32 27.63 -1.70
C GLN A 184 15.99 26.39 -1.08
N ILE A 185 15.22 25.31 -0.88
CA ILE A 185 15.75 24.01 -0.42
C ILE A 185 16.70 23.44 -1.48
N SER A 186 16.31 23.53 -2.74
CA SER A 186 17.13 23.06 -3.87
C SER A 186 18.44 23.84 -4.02
N GLU A 187 18.44 25.15 -3.77
CA GLU A 187 19.63 25.99 -3.81
C GLU A 187 20.58 25.67 -2.63
N ASN A 188 20.05 25.52 -1.41
CA ASN A 188 20.81 25.08 -0.24
C ASN A 188 21.43 23.69 -0.44
N ALA A 189 20.69 22.75 -1.04
CA ALA A 189 21.21 21.43 -1.40
C ALA A 189 22.41 21.53 -2.34
N LYS A 190 22.34 22.44 -3.33
CA LYS A 190 23.40 22.66 -4.31
C LYS A 190 24.64 23.26 -3.64
N GLU A 191 24.47 24.29 -2.82
CA GLU A 191 25.57 24.92 -2.07
C GLU A 191 26.29 23.90 -1.18
N LYS A 192 25.54 23.06 -0.46
CA LYS A 192 26.13 22.02 0.39
C LYS A 192 26.95 21.01 -0.40
N VAL A 193 26.50 20.58 -1.58
CA VAL A 193 27.29 19.69 -2.44
C VAL A 193 28.56 20.38 -2.92
N ILE A 194 28.49 21.64 -3.32
CA ILE A 194 29.66 22.43 -3.74
C ILE A 194 30.69 22.52 -2.60
N THR A 195 30.25 22.85 -1.39
CA THR A 195 31.12 22.94 -0.21
C THR A 195 31.77 21.60 0.11
N LEU A 196 31.00 20.50 0.09
CA LEU A 196 31.53 19.16 0.35
C LEU A 196 32.60 18.75 -0.68
N VAL A 197 32.38 19.05 -1.97
CA VAL A 197 33.36 18.78 -3.03
C VAL A 197 34.60 19.64 -2.84
N ALA A 198 34.45 20.93 -2.52
CA ALA A 198 35.56 21.85 -2.30
C ALA A 198 36.41 21.45 -1.08
N SER A 199 35.80 20.97 0.00
CA SER A 199 36.51 20.50 1.19
C SER A 199 37.15 19.11 1.03
N SER A 200 36.84 18.41 -0.06
CA SER A 200 37.35 17.05 -0.35
C SER A 200 38.54 17.06 -1.32
N GLN A 201 38.98 18.25 -1.78
CA GLN A 201 40.19 18.37 -2.59
C GLN A 201 41.43 18.30 -1.69
N PRO A 202 42.44 17.47 -2.02
CA PRO A 202 43.66 17.30 -1.23
C PRO A 202 44.56 18.55 -1.22
#